data_AF-A0A924C0Q4-F1
#
_entry.id   AF-A0A924C0Q4-F1
#
_cell.length_a   1.000
_cell.length_b   1.000
_cell.length_c   1.000
_cell.angle_alpha   90.00
_cell.angle_beta   90.00
_cell.angle_gamma   90.00
#
_symmetry.space_group_name_H-M   'P 1'
#
loop_
_entity.id
_entity.type
_entity.pdbx_description
1 polymer ?
#
loop_
_entity_poly.entity_id
_entity_poly.type
_entity_poly.pdbx_seq_one_letter_code
_entity_poly.pdbx_strand_id
1 'polypeptide(L)'
;MQTPLQAAELEYLLRKPVNTLAIVPKSEKITLTARKIYNVMLHHAQRQGVAQDVYRVPFKAIATGIDFHSNNTEVIKQYFRQMATTGVEWQSPTTGEGIRWSVSALIAHAALIKQGNELLLEWSYAPNIKHELLDPQRFAKMSLQVQAELNTMPALALYEICCRYVDNPGGLTARQSWAWWRPVLTGSPDSAAAAYLEYKIFNRDVLKKATKKVNQVSDLEIELIEHKQGRAVQDLQFRVRRKTPLRVAQDHAIAPVDLKTIGAAIKAGVAQDRAERILAKYGARALDEALAAMGQRHEQPNLDPVRSPEKYLLTLLESGQFGELKAPAAVAPKRPYDSKVQRLKLIEQFFAGKRAELNAMFQEMSESEQQAWIGRFADEGLPNNDAVKKTFLRKGIASPIVRPVFLKYLGNAVWEEGWDKPSDTDLVEVAMRSEANSQ
;
A
#
# COMPACT_ATOMS: atom_id res chain seq x y z
N MET A 1 42.02 -3.13 -0.64
CA MET A 1 41.30 -1.93 -1.09
C MET A 1 39.88 -2.35 -1.43
N GLN A 2 38.87 -1.80 -0.73
CA GLN A 2 37.46 -2.04 -1.07
C GLN A 2 37.11 -1.27 -2.36
N THR A 3 36.29 -1.87 -3.23
CA THR A 3 35.80 -1.18 -4.43
C THR A 3 34.77 -0.11 -4.05
N PRO A 4 34.56 0.95 -4.87
CA PRO A 4 33.58 2.01 -4.59
C PRO A 4 32.16 1.47 -4.34
N LEU A 5 31.75 0.43 -5.09
CA LEU A 5 30.47 -0.28 -4.92
C LEU A 5 30.35 -0.96 -3.55
N GLN A 6 31.42 -1.59 -3.05
CA GLN A 6 31.44 -2.19 -1.71
C GLN A 6 31.39 -1.15 -0.59
N ALA A 7 31.97 0.04 -0.82
CA ALA A 7 31.94 1.13 0.14
C ALA A 7 30.53 1.75 0.27
N ALA A 8 29.82 1.94 -0.84
CA ALA A 8 28.44 2.42 -0.86
C ALA A 8 27.45 1.42 -0.23
N GLU A 9 27.63 0.11 -0.48
CA GLU A 9 26.83 -0.95 0.17
C GLU A 9 26.99 -0.95 1.69
N LEU A 10 28.19 -0.64 2.20
CA LEU A 10 28.47 -0.53 3.63
C LEU A 10 27.94 0.76 4.24
N GLU A 11 27.79 1.83 3.44
CA GLU A 11 27.32 3.13 3.92
C GLU A 11 25.88 3.06 4.44
N TYR A 12 24.99 2.37 3.73
CA TYR A 12 23.56 2.28 4.07
C TYR A 12 23.18 0.93 4.71
N LEU A 13 24.16 0.16 5.16
CA LEU A 13 23.93 -1.10 5.85
C LEU A 13 23.50 -0.85 7.29
N LEU A 14 22.33 -1.38 7.67
CA LEU A 14 21.90 -1.47 9.06
C LEU A 14 22.13 -2.89 9.59
N ARG A 15 22.76 -2.99 10.77
CA ARG A 15 22.87 -4.25 11.53
C ARG A 15 21.73 -4.33 12.53
N LYS A 16 20.54 -4.75 12.08
CA LYS A 16 19.35 -4.72 12.94
C LYS A 16 19.35 -5.93 13.88
N PRO A 17 19.33 -5.75 15.21
CA PRO A 17 19.33 -6.87 16.15
C PRO A 17 18.09 -7.73 15.98
N VAL A 18 18.27 -9.04 16.14
CA VAL A 18 17.22 -10.03 15.90
C VAL A 18 15.95 -9.77 16.72
N ASN A 19 16.08 -9.38 17.99
CA ASN A 19 14.95 -9.15 18.89
C ASN A 19 14.13 -7.90 18.54
N THR A 20 14.61 -7.10 17.59
CA THR A 20 13.92 -5.90 17.10
C THR A 20 13.15 -6.15 15.79
N LEU A 21 13.21 -7.35 15.23
CA LEU A 21 12.55 -7.66 13.96
C LEU A 21 11.05 -7.84 14.14
N ALA A 22 10.63 -8.48 15.24
CA ALA A 22 9.23 -8.75 15.58
C ALA A 22 8.70 -7.82 16.67
N ILE A 23 8.82 -6.51 16.46
CA ILE A 23 8.27 -5.52 17.38
C ILE A 23 6.73 -5.53 17.28
N VAL A 24 6.08 -5.83 18.40
CA VAL A 24 4.63 -5.68 18.58
C VAL A 24 4.38 -4.61 19.64
N PRO A 25 3.71 -3.50 19.30
CA PRO A 25 3.38 -2.50 20.31
C PRO A 25 2.24 -2.97 21.21
N LYS A 26 2.27 -2.57 22.48
CA LYS A 26 1.22 -2.91 23.47
C LYS A 26 0.01 -1.99 23.43
N SER A 27 0.16 -0.73 23.03
CA SER A 27 -0.87 0.29 23.14
C SER A 27 -1.24 0.88 21.79
N GLU A 28 -0.32 1.60 21.16
CA GLU A 28 -0.57 2.33 19.91
C GLU A 28 0.13 1.68 18.72
N LYS A 29 -0.47 1.87 17.55
CA LYS A 29 0.10 1.36 16.30
C LYS A 29 1.39 2.08 15.94
N ILE A 30 2.45 1.34 15.65
CA ILE A 30 3.68 1.88 15.08
C ILE A 30 3.44 2.16 13.59
N THR A 31 3.64 3.41 13.16
CA THR A 31 3.48 3.79 11.74
C THR A 31 4.69 3.37 10.90
N LEU A 32 4.51 3.36 9.57
CA LEU A 32 5.60 3.08 8.64
C LEU A 32 6.72 4.11 8.80
N THR A 33 6.35 5.40 8.87
CA THR A 33 7.31 6.49 8.98
C THR A 33 8.06 6.43 10.31
N ALA A 34 7.36 6.16 11.41
CA ALA A 34 8.00 5.96 12.72
C ALA A 34 9.06 4.84 12.67
N ARG A 35 8.72 3.68 12.09
CA ARG A 35 9.66 2.55 11.97
C ARG A 35 10.87 2.88 11.09
N LYS A 36 10.68 3.62 9.98
CA LYS A 36 11.78 4.09 9.13
C LYS A 36 12.70 5.06 9.87
N ILE A 37 12.13 6.07 10.53
CA ILE A 37 12.88 7.05 11.34
C ILE A 37 13.70 6.31 12.41
N TYR A 38 13.08 5.35 13.12
CA TYR A 38 13.76 4.54 14.12
C TYR A 38 14.96 3.76 13.54
N ASN A 39 14.80 3.15 12.37
CA ASN A 39 15.88 2.39 11.73
C ASN A 39 17.04 3.31 11.28
N VAL A 40 16.75 4.51 10.78
CA VAL A 40 17.78 5.51 10.41
C VAL A 40 18.49 6.03 11.65
N MET A 41 17.76 6.33 12.73
CA MET A 41 18.34 6.68 14.03
C MET A 41 19.25 5.55 14.53
N LEU A 42 18.80 4.29 14.49
CA LEU A 42 19.60 3.15 14.91
C LEU A 42 20.89 3.02 14.10
N HIS A 43 20.81 3.20 12.78
CA HIS A 43 21.98 3.21 11.91
C HIS A 43 23.00 4.29 12.30
N HIS A 44 22.56 5.53 12.53
CA HIS A 44 23.46 6.59 12.97
C HIS A 44 24.06 6.33 14.36
N ALA A 45 23.27 5.80 15.30
CA ALA A 45 23.77 5.46 16.62
C ALA A 45 24.83 4.35 16.58
N GLN A 46 24.64 3.33 15.73
CA GLN A 46 25.63 2.27 15.53
C GLN A 46 26.98 2.79 15.02
N ARG A 47 26.96 3.85 14.20
CA ARG A 47 28.18 4.50 13.67
C ARG A 47 28.88 5.40 14.69
N GLN A 48 28.12 5.97 15.63
CA GLN A 48 28.67 6.75 16.75
C GLN A 48 29.25 5.85 17.85
N GLY A 49 28.79 4.60 17.94
CA GLY A 49 29.33 3.57 18.82
C GLY A 49 28.62 3.46 20.18
N VAL A 50 28.72 2.27 20.77
CA VAL A 50 28.00 1.90 22.01
C VAL A 50 28.45 2.68 23.25
N ALA A 51 29.63 3.28 23.22
CA ALA A 51 30.20 4.03 24.35
C ALA A 51 29.45 5.34 24.66
N GLN A 52 28.77 5.94 23.68
CA GLN A 52 28.03 7.19 23.87
C GLN A 52 26.71 6.92 24.60
N ASP A 53 26.30 7.73 25.57
CA ASP A 53 24.97 7.57 26.20
C ASP A 53 23.85 8.27 25.43
N VAL A 54 24.23 9.22 24.59
CA VAL A 54 23.32 10.03 23.79
C VAL A 54 23.89 10.16 22.39
N TYR A 55 23.03 10.13 21.39
CA TYR A 55 23.38 10.20 19.98
C TYR A 55 22.87 11.48 19.37
N ARG A 56 23.65 12.07 18.46
CA ARG A 56 23.30 13.33 17.81
C ARG A 56 23.50 13.26 16.30
N VAL A 57 22.57 13.82 15.53
CA VAL A 57 22.76 14.07 14.10
C VAL A 57 22.09 15.39 13.69
N PRO A 58 22.56 16.03 12.61
CA PRO A 58 21.77 17.06 11.94
C PRO A 58 20.39 16.51 11.56
N PHE A 59 19.33 17.24 11.90
CA PHE A 59 17.95 16.81 11.67
C PHE A 59 17.68 16.49 10.19
N LYS A 60 18.33 17.24 9.29
CA LYS A 60 18.32 17.04 7.83
C LYS A 60 18.76 15.65 7.37
N ALA A 61 19.52 14.91 8.19
CA ALA A 61 19.92 13.53 7.90
C ALA A 61 18.77 12.53 8.10
N ILE A 62 17.74 12.90 8.87
CA ILE A 62 16.57 12.06 9.16
C ILE A 62 15.37 12.50 8.30
N ALA A 63 15.10 13.80 8.26
CA ALA A 63 13.92 14.37 7.63
C ALA A 63 14.16 15.78 7.08
N THR A 64 13.40 16.16 6.06
CA THR A 64 13.44 17.47 5.42
C THR A 64 12.13 18.24 5.64
N GLY A 65 12.17 19.55 5.35
CA GLY A 65 10.97 20.40 5.36
C GLY A 65 10.51 20.90 6.73
N ILE A 66 11.36 20.80 7.76
CA ILE A 66 11.09 21.34 9.11
C ILE A 66 12.08 22.43 9.46
N ASP A 67 11.54 23.61 9.78
CA ASP A 67 12.24 24.66 10.53
C ASP A 67 11.81 24.63 12.00
N PHE A 68 12.71 24.93 12.95
CA PHE A 68 12.45 24.82 14.40
C PHE A 68 11.24 25.64 14.91
N HIS A 69 10.90 26.72 14.20
CA HIS A 69 9.76 27.60 14.54
C HIS A 69 8.52 27.32 13.68
N SER A 70 8.56 26.30 12.82
CA SER A 70 7.43 25.95 11.97
C SER A 70 6.40 25.09 12.72
N ASN A 71 5.13 25.22 12.36
CA ASN A 71 4.08 24.28 12.80
C ASN A 71 4.40 22.81 12.41
N ASN A 72 5.40 22.57 11.55
CA ASN A 72 5.78 21.24 11.08
C ASN A 72 6.61 20.47 12.11
N THR A 73 7.24 21.14 13.09
CA THR A 73 8.01 20.45 14.14
C THR A 73 7.12 19.59 15.05
N GLU A 74 5.83 19.88 15.13
CA GLU A 74 4.92 19.11 15.98
C GLU A 74 4.70 17.68 15.46
N VAL A 75 4.71 17.47 14.14
CA VAL A 75 4.59 16.13 13.54
C VAL A 75 5.73 15.22 13.99
N ILE A 76 6.97 15.73 13.98
CA ILE A 76 8.11 14.93 14.42
C ILE A 76 8.11 14.73 15.93
N LYS A 77 7.72 15.75 16.70
CA LYS A 77 7.56 15.61 18.15
C LYS A 77 6.53 14.54 18.48
N GLN A 78 5.44 14.43 17.71
CA GLN A 78 4.46 13.36 17.86
C GLN A 78 5.08 11.98 17.61
N TYR A 79 5.87 11.79 16.55
CA TYR A 79 6.60 10.53 16.36
C TYR A 79 7.53 10.20 17.52
N PHE A 80 8.29 11.17 18.04
CA PHE A 80 9.20 10.92 19.16
C PHE A 80 8.45 10.64 20.48
N ARG A 81 7.36 11.36 20.77
CA ARG A 81 6.49 11.05 21.91
C ARG A 81 5.93 9.64 21.77
N GLN A 82 5.44 9.28 20.59
CA GLN A 82 4.95 7.93 20.30
C GLN A 82 6.05 6.88 20.54
N MET A 83 7.26 7.07 20.01
CA MET A 83 8.36 6.13 20.24
C MET A 83 8.76 6.00 21.72
N ALA A 84 8.73 7.11 22.45
CA ALA A 84 9.05 7.15 23.88
C ALA A 84 7.99 6.49 24.76
N THR A 85 6.72 6.45 24.32
CA THR A 85 5.62 5.81 25.07
C THR A 85 5.27 4.41 24.57
N THR A 86 5.71 4.03 23.37
CA THR A 86 5.44 2.70 22.81
C THR A 86 6.27 1.64 23.53
N GLY A 87 5.65 1.00 24.53
CA GLY A 87 6.21 -0.18 25.17
C GLY A 87 6.24 -1.37 24.20
N VAL A 88 7.42 -1.94 24.02
CA VAL A 88 7.66 -3.11 23.17
C VAL A 88 8.28 -4.23 23.99
N GLU A 89 7.81 -5.45 23.75
CA GLU A 89 8.44 -6.65 24.29
C GLU A 89 9.57 -7.07 23.37
N TRP A 90 10.77 -7.24 23.93
CA TRP A 90 11.93 -7.70 23.17
C TRP A 90 11.91 -9.22 23.11
N GLN A 91 11.53 -9.75 21.96
CA GLN A 91 11.43 -11.19 21.71
C GLN A 91 11.96 -11.53 20.31
N SER A 92 12.70 -12.63 20.22
CA SER A 92 13.15 -13.12 18.91
C SER A 92 11.95 -13.63 18.10
N PRO A 93 11.93 -13.42 16.77
CA PRO A 93 11.00 -14.10 15.87
C PRO A 93 11.10 -15.64 15.88
N THR A 94 12.23 -16.19 16.36
CA THR A 94 12.46 -17.64 16.40
C THR A 94 12.11 -18.19 17.78
N THR A 95 11.18 -19.15 17.83
CA THR A 95 10.79 -19.82 19.07
C THR A 95 11.98 -20.49 19.75
N GLY A 96 12.11 -20.31 21.06
CA GLY A 96 13.22 -20.86 21.85
C GLY A 96 14.52 -20.04 21.77
N GLU A 97 14.53 -18.92 21.04
CA GLU A 97 15.64 -17.99 21.02
C GLU A 97 15.38 -16.77 21.91
N GLY A 98 16.37 -16.43 22.74
CA GLY A 98 16.29 -15.36 23.73
C GLY A 98 16.37 -15.93 25.15
N ILE A 99 17.26 -15.36 25.96
CA ILE A 99 17.55 -15.86 27.32
C ILE A 99 16.69 -15.10 28.36
N ARG A 100 16.15 -13.95 28.00
CA ARG A 100 15.50 -13.01 28.92
C ARG A 100 14.33 -12.31 28.25
N TRP A 101 13.17 -12.33 28.90
CA TRP A 101 12.05 -11.44 28.58
C TRP A 101 12.34 -10.04 29.13
N SER A 102 12.12 -9.01 28.31
CA SER A 102 12.23 -7.62 28.75
C SER A 102 11.25 -6.71 27.99
N VAL A 103 10.89 -5.60 28.63
CA VAL A 103 10.09 -4.53 28.05
C VAL A 103 10.88 -3.24 28.08
N SER A 104 10.81 -2.45 27.01
CA SER A 104 11.33 -1.08 26.97
C SER A 104 10.48 -0.24 26.01
N ALA A 105 10.57 1.08 26.14
CA ALA A 105 10.20 1.98 25.05
C ALA A 105 11.19 1.82 23.87
N LEU A 106 10.76 2.24 22.66
CA LEU A 106 11.64 2.25 21.49
C LEU A 106 12.82 3.21 21.67
N ILE A 107 12.58 4.38 22.24
CA ILE A 107 13.62 5.33 22.64
C ILE A 107 13.43 5.72 24.10
N ALA A 108 14.51 6.02 24.81
CA ALA A 108 14.44 6.52 26.18
C ALA A 108 14.30 8.05 26.23
N HIS A 109 14.86 8.75 25.25
CA HIS A 109 14.87 10.21 25.18
C HIS A 109 14.91 10.68 23.72
N ALA A 110 14.32 11.84 23.46
CA ALA A 110 14.55 12.62 22.24
C ALA A 110 14.45 14.12 22.52
N ALA A 111 15.34 14.90 21.94
CA ALA A 111 15.35 16.36 21.97
C ALA A 111 15.69 16.94 20.60
N LEU A 112 15.09 18.09 20.31
CA LEU A 112 15.39 18.91 19.14
C LEU A 112 16.11 20.16 19.62
N ILE A 113 17.39 20.29 19.28
CA ILE A 113 18.28 21.32 19.79
C ILE A 113 18.64 22.26 18.65
N LYS A 114 18.29 23.55 18.78
CA LYS A 114 18.71 24.57 17.83
C LYS A 114 20.17 24.97 18.13
N GLN A 115 21.07 24.77 17.18
CA GLN A 115 22.45 25.24 17.24
C GLN A 115 22.73 26.17 16.07
N GLY A 116 22.76 27.48 16.34
CA GLY A 116 22.84 28.51 15.29
C GLY A 116 21.67 28.42 14.32
N ASN A 117 21.96 28.16 13.05
CA ASN A 117 20.96 27.97 11.99
C ASN A 117 20.65 26.50 11.69
N GLU A 118 21.25 25.56 12.42
CA GLU A 118 20.99 24.13 12.26
C GLU A 118 20.10 23.59 13.38
N LEU A 119 19.30 22.59 13.03
CA LEU A 119 18.52 21.80 13.98
C LEU A 119 19.20 20.45 14.18
N LEU A 120 19.55 20.12 15.42
CA LEU A 120 20.09 18.81 15.79
C LEU A 120 19.00 17.95 16.43
N LEU A 121 18.96 16.68 16.04
CA LEU A 121 18.26 15.65 16.77
C LEU A 121 19.23 15.03 17.77
N GLU A 122 18.81 14.97 19.02
CA GLU A 122 19.45 14.22 20.10
C GLU A 122 18.52 13.09 20.57
N TRP A 123 19.02 11.89 20.81
CA TRP A 123 18.22 10.78 21.36
C TRP A 123 19.07 9.78 22.15
N SER A 124 18.42 8.95 22.96
CA SER A 124 19.07 7.82 23.65
C SER A 124 18.19 6.57 23.67
N TYR A 125 18.82 5.43 23.91
CA TYR A 125 18.16 4.13 24.11
C TYR A 125 18.19 3.75 25.59
N ALA A 126 17.27 2.89 26.01
CA ALA A 126 17.25 2.43 27.39
C ALA A 126 18.52 1.62 27.70
N PRO A 127 19.18 1.85 28.86
CA PRO A 127 20.47 1.24 29.17
C PRO A 127 20.49 -0.30 29.10
N ASN A 128 19.37 -0.93 29.44
CA ASN A 128 19.20 -2.39 29.45
C ASN A 128 19.22 -3.04 28.07
N ILE A 129 18.92 -2.30 26.99
CA ILE A 129 18.88 -2.82 25.61
C ILE A 129 19.93 -2.16 24.71
N LYS A 130 20.54 -1.06 25.14
CA LYS A 130 21.50 -0.26 24.37
C LYS A 130 22.59 -1.11 23.71
N HIS A 131 23.23 -1.99 24.48
CA HIS A 131 24.31 -2.83 23.94
C HIS A 131 23.79 -3.79 22.86
N GLU A 132 22.62 -4.39 23.09
CA GLU A 132 22.00 -5.28 22.11
C GLU A 132 21.59 -4.53 20.84
N LEU A 133 21.17 -3.27 20.96
CA LEU A 133 20.80 -2.44 19.81
C LEU A 133 22.01 -2.02 18.96
N LEU A 134 23.10 -1.64 19.61
CA LEU A 134 24.18 -0.90 18.97
C LEU A 134 25.37 -1.77 18.58
N ASP A 135 25.62 -2.83 19.34
CA ASP A 135 26.61 -3.84 19.00
C ASP A 135 26.01 -5.25 19.14
N PRO A 136 25.04 -5.60 18.28
CA PRO A 136 24.39 -6.89 18.33
C PRO A 136 25.35 -8.02 17.91
N GLN A 137 25.40 -9.09 18.70
CA GLN A 137 26.04 -10.34 18.28
C GLN A 137 25.21 -11.09 17.23
N ARG A 138 23.87 -11.00 17.33
CA ARG A 138 22.92 -11.61 16.38
C ARG A 138 22.09 -10.52 15.71
N PHE A 139 22.31 -10.33 14.42
CA PHE A 139 21.64 -9.28 13.66
C PHE A 139 21.31 -9.73 12.23
N ALA A 140 20.31 -9.08 11.66
CA ALA A 140 20.03 -9.11 10.24
C ALA A 140 20.74 -7.92 9.56
N LYS A 141 21.37 -8.21 8.42
CA LYS A 141 21.96 -7.21 7.53
C LYS A 141 20.88 -6.76 6.54
N MET A 142 20.60 -5.46 6.50
CA MET A 142 19.58 -4.91 5.60
C MET A 142 19.97 -3.54 5.07
N SER A 143 19.55 -3.25 3.84
CA SER A 143 19.81 -1.97 3.19
C SER A 143 18.73 -0.96 3.57
N LEU A 144 19.13 0.19 4.10
CA LEU A 144 18.21 1.30 4.35
C LEU A 144 17.63 1.89 3.05
N GLN A 145 18.31 1.75 1.91
CA GLN A 145 17.77 2.17 0.61
C GLN A 145 16.56 1.32 0.21
N VAL A 146 16.65 -0.01 0.40
CA VAL A 146 15.50 -0.89 0.17
C VAL A 146 14.36 -0.55 1.13
N GLN A 147 14.66 -0.24 2.39
CA GLN A 147 13.61 0.22 3.33
C GLN A 147 12.95 1.52 2.89
N ALA A 148 13.70 2.45 2.28
CA ALA A 148 13.15 3.68 1.74
C ALA A 148 12.10 3.41 0.64
N GLU A 149 12.34 2.46 -0.25
CA GLU A 149 11.41 2.06 -1.33
C GLU A 149 10.18 1.26 -0.87
N LEU A 150 10.22 0.68 0.34
CA LEU A 150 9.10 -0.06 0.94
C LEU A 150 8.06 0.92 1.50
N ASN A 151 6.91 1.04 0.82
CA ASN A 151 5.87 2.03 1.10
C ASN A 151 4.68 1.50 1.92
N THR A 152 4.81 0.32 2.53
CA THR A 152 3.79 -0.22 3.46
C THR A 152 4.46 -0.87 4.66
N MET A 153 3.82 -0.76 5.83
CA MET A 153 4.32 -1.36 7.08
C MET A 153 4.52 -2.89 6.96
N PRO A 154 3.57 -3.66 6.38
CA PRO A 154 3.77 -5.10 6.19
C PRO A 154 4.94 -5.47 5.29
N ALA A 155 5.16 -4.73 4.20
CA ALA A 155 6.29 -5.02 3.32
C ALA A 155 7.63 -4.69 4.00
N LEU A 156 7.69 -3.59 4.77
CA LEU A 156 8.88 -3.24 5.55
C LEU A 156 9.19 -4.30 6.61
N ALA A 157 8.23 -4.64 7.47
CA ALA A 157 8.42 -5.63 8.52
C ALA A 157 8.76 -7.02 7.95
N LEU A 158 8.12 -7.43 6.85
CA LEU A 158 8.40 -8.70 6.20
C LEU A 158 9.81 -8.73 5.61
N TYR A 159 10.25 -7.67 4.92
CA TYR A 159 11.62 -7.54 4.43
C TYR A 159 12.64 -7.67 5.57
N GLU A 160 12.46 -6.93 6.66
CA GLU A 160 13.36 -6.97 7.81
C GLU A 160 13.48 -8.38 8.41
N ILE A 161 12.36 -9.08 8.56
CA ILE A 161 12.36 -10.47 9.02
C ILE A 161 13.09 -11.36 8.02
N CYS A 162 12.77 -11.28 6.73
CA CYS A 162 13.37 -12.12 5.69
C CYS A 162 14.88 -11.89 5.53
N CYS A 163 15.39 -10.66 5.70
CA CYS A 163 16.83 -10.36 5.69
C CYS A 163 17.63 -11.21 6.69
N ARG A 164 17.02 -11.63 7.80
CA ARG A 164 17.65 -12.51 8.76
C ARG A 164 17.92 -13.92 8.18
N TYR A 165 17.02 -14.42 7.35
CA TYR A 165 16.99 -15.83 6.94
C TYR A 165 17.54 -16.06 5.52
N VAL A 166 17.96 -15.01 4.81
CA VAL A 166 18.47 -15.12 3.43
C VAL A 166 19.73 -15.98 3.34
N ASP A 167 20.60 -15.90 4.36
CA ASP A 167 21.85 -16.66 4.42
C ASP A 167 21.71 -17.94 5.27
N ASN A 168 20.49 -18.27 5.73
CA ASN A 168 20.27 -19.52 6.44
C ASN A 168 20.36 -20.71 5.48
N PRO A 169 20.99 -21.84 5.86
CA PRO A 169 21.12 -23.01 4.98
C PRO A 169 19.78 -23.52 4.42
N GLY A 170 18.72 -23.45 5.21
CA GLY A 170 17.36 -23.83 4.77
C GLY A 170 16.63 -22.77 3.96
N GLY A 171 17.10 -21.52 3.96
CA GLY A 171 16.43 -20.38 3.31
C GLY A 171 14.98 -20.22 3.77
N LEU A 172 14.69 -20.51 5.04
CA LEU A 172 13.33 -20.51 5.60
C LEU A 172 13.29 -19.67 6.86
N THR A 173 12.25 -18.84 7.00
CA THR A 173 11.95 -18.15 8.26
C THR A 173 11.59 -19.15 9.35
N ALA A 174 11.53 -18.68 10.60
CA ALA A 174 10.83 -19.43 11.65
C ALA A 174 9.37 -19.70 11.21
N ARG A 175 8.88 -20.91 11.52
CA ARG A 175 7.47 -21.25 11.38
C ARG A 175 6.72 -20.68 12.58
N GLN A 176 5.72 -19.86 12.34
CA GLN A 176 4.92 -19.21 13.38
C GLN A 176 3.44 -19.22 13.01
N SER A 177 2.56 -19.21 14.01
CA SER A 177 1.11 -19.10 13.79
C SER A 177 0.80 -17.87 12.94
N TRP A 178 -0.15 -17.96 12.01
CA TRP A 178 -0.56 -16.80 11.21
C TRP A 178 -1.04 -15.63 12.10
N ALA A 179 -1.58 -15.93 13.29
CA ALA A 179 -2.00 -14.93 14.27
C ALA A 179 -0.81 -14.13 14.84
N TRP A 180 0.38 -14.74 14.95
CA TRP A 180 1.62 -14.05 15.36
C TRP A 180 2.10 -13.07 14.28
N TRP A 181 2.03 -13.45 13.01
CA TRP A 181 2.44 -12.59 11.90
C TRP A 181 1.60 -11.33 11.77
N ARG A 182 0.33 -11.39 12.16
CA ARG A 182 -0.62 -10.27 12.01
C ARG A 182 -0.18 -8.99 12.74
N PRO A 183 -0.04 -8.95 14.07
CA PRO A 183 0.40 -7.74 14.77
C PRO A 183 1.84 -7.34 14.37
N VAL A 184 2.73 -8.32 14.15
CA VAL A 184 4.13 -8.08 13.75
C VAL A 184 4.22 -7.34 12.41
N LEU A 185 3.48 -7.79 11.39
CA LEU A 185 3.51 -7.18 10.06
C LEU A 185 2.69 -5.89 9.98
N THR A 186 1.58 -5.80 10.71
CA THR A 186 0.73 -4.60 10.66
C THR A 186 1.24 -3.46 11.53
N GLY A 187 2.10 -3.77 12.51
CA GLY A 187 2.54 -2.82 13.54
C GLY A 187 1.43 -2.41 14.49
N SER A 188 0.32 -3.13 14.50
CA SER A 188 -0.83 -2.87 15.36
C SER A 188 -0.78 -3.77 16.60
N PRO A 189 -1.30 -3.30 17.75
CA PRO A 189 -1.50 -4.16 18.90
C PRO A 189 -2.38 -5.37 18.57
N ASP A 190 -2.09 -6.49 19.21
CA ASP A 190 -2.91 -7.68 19.08
C ASP A 190 -4.14 -7.55 19.99
N SER A 191 -5.28 -7.18 19.40
CA SER A 191 -6.55 -7.02 20.13
C SER A 191 -7.73 -7.57 19.35
N ALA A 192 -8.86 -7.76 20.05
CA ALA A 192 -10.12 -8.18 19.44
C ALA A 192 -10.70 -7.16 18.45
N ALA A 193 -10.33 -5.88 18.57
CA ALA A 193 -10.73 -4.82 17.63
C ALA A 193 -9.74 -4.65 16.45
N ALA A 194 -8.65 -5.43 16.42
CA ALA A 194 -7.64 -5.28 15.38
C ALA A 194 -8.16 -5.80 14.03
N ALA A 195 -7.69 -5.17 12.95
CA ALA A 195 -8.04 -5.57 11.59
C ALA A 195 -7.49 -6.97 11.23
N TYR A 196 -8.03 -7.56 10.15
CA TYR A 196 -7.53 -8.80 9.56
C TYR A 196 -7.59 -10.03 10.50
N LEU A 197 -8.66 -10.15 11.29
CA LEU A 197 -8.91 -11.30 12.18
C LEU A 197 -9.19 -12.61 11.44
N GLU A 198 -9.42 -12.55 10.13
CA GLU A 198 -9.62 -13.73 9.29
C GLU A 198 -8.42 -13.93 8.37
N TYR A 199 -7.88 -15.15 8.36
CA TYR A 199 -6.72 -15.50 7.52
C TYR A 199 -6.92 -15.14 6.05
N LYS A 200 -8.11 -15.35 5.48
CA LYS A 200 -8.41 -15.03 4.07
C LYS A 200 -8.20 -13.55 3.77
N ILE A 201 -8.63 -12.66 4.67
CA ILE A 201 -8.50 -11.22 4.52
C ILE A 201 -7.03 -10.82 4.75
N PHE A 202 -6.40 -11.35 5.79
CA PHE A 202 -4.98 -11.13 6.08
C PHE A 202 -4.08 -11.54 4.90
N ASN A 203 -4.31 -12.72 4.33
CA ASN A 203 -3.56 -13.21 3.18
C ASN A 203 -3.74 -12.30 1.95
N ARG A 204 -4.99 -11.95 1.61
CA ARG A 204 -5.30 -11.09 0.45
C ARG A 204 -4.71 -9.69 0.60
N ASP A 205 -4.93 -9.05 1.74
CA ASP A 205 -4.68 -7.62 1.91
C ASP A 205 -3.32 -7.29 2.51
N VAL A 206 -2.68 -8.25 3.18
CA VAL A 206 -1.40 -8.06 3.84
C VAL A 206 -0.33 -8.93 3.19
N LEU A 207 -0.43 -10.26 3.31
CA LEU A 207 0.66 -11.16 2.90
C LEU A 207 0.97 -11.06 1.40
N LYS A 208 -0.03 -11.27 0.52
CA LYS A 208 0.19 -11.22 -0.94
C LYS A 208 0.75 -9.89 -1.42
N LYS A 209 0.26 -8.77 -0.87
CA LYS A 209 0.72 -7.43 -1.23
C LYS A 209 2.14 -7.17 -0.72
N ALA A 210 2.44 -7.56 0.52
CA ALA A 210 3.77 -7.45 1.12
C ALA A 210 4.80 -8.30 0.34
N THR A 211 4.49 -9.57 0.09
CA THR A 211 5.34 -10.48 -0.69
C THR A 211 5.64 -9.92 -2.07
N LYS A 212 4.60 -9.49 -2.80
CA LYS A 212 4.77 -8.86 -4.13
C LYS A 212 5.69 -7.65 -4.06
N LYS A 213 5.50 -6.77 -3.07
CA LYS A 213 6.29 -5.54 -2.92
C LYS A 213 7.75 -5.84 -2.57
N VAL A 214 8.02 -6.74 -1.62
CA VAL A 214 9.40 -7.16 -1.28
C VAL A 214 10.10 -7.76 -2.49
N ASN A 215 9.43 -8.66 -3.22
CA ASN A 215 9.93 -9.23 -4.48
C ASN A 215 10.10 -8.18 -5.59
N GLN A 216 9.45 -7.04 -5.52
CA GLN A 216 9.61 -5.98 -6.52
C GLN A 216 10.82 -5.07 -6.21
N VAL A 217 11.07 -4.75 -4.94
CA VAL A 217 12.02 -3.68 -4.57
C VAL A 217 13.34 -4.17 -4.00
N SER A 218 13.38 -5.36 -3.41
CA SER A 218 14.58 -5.89 -2.77
C SER A 218 15.38 -6.84 -3.66
N ASP A 219 16.60 -7.14 -3.23
CA ASP A 219 17.47 -8.21 -3.70
C ASP A 219 16.97 -9.62 -3.29
N LEU A 220 15.94 -9.69 -2.46
CA LEU A 220 15.34 -10.94 -2.01
C LEU A 220 14.24 -11.43 -2.97
N GLU A 221 14.17 -12.75 -3.10
CA GLU A 221 13.01 -13.49 -3.56
C GLU A 221 12.41 -14.24 -2.38
N ILE A 222 11.15 -13.92 -2.05
CA ILE A 222 10.40 -14.49 -0.95
C ILE A 222 9.11 -15.15 -1.43
N GLU A 223 8.78 -16.29 -0.82
CA GLU A 223 7.60 -17.10 -1.15
C GLU A 223 6.90 -17.53 0.15
N LEU A 224 5.58 -17.34 0.20
CA LEU A 224 4.77 -17.76 1.35
C LEU A 224 4.53 -19.28 1.32
N ILE A 225 4.81 -19.94 2.44
CA ILE A 225 4.48 -21.34 2.69
C ILE A 225 3.39 -21.40 3.76
N GLU A 226 2.24 -21.97 3.39
CA GLU A 226 1.12 -22.19 4.30
C GLU A 226 1.17 -23.61 4.88
N HIS A 227 1.16 -23.72 6.20
CA HIS A 227 1.05 -25.00 6.90
C HIS A 227 -0.38 -25.16 7.41
N LYS A 228 -1.08 -26.18 6.89
CA LYS A 228 -2.49 -26.43 7.20
C LYS A 228 -2.64 -27.47 8.30
N GLN A 229 -3.65 -27.26 9.14
CA GLN A 229 -4.17 -28.27 10.07
C GLN A 229 -5.63 -28.54 9.70
N GLY A 230 -5.87 -29.71 9.10
CA GLY A 230 -7.15 -29.98 8.43
C GLY A 230 -7.37 -29.00 7.26
N ARG A 231 -8.50 -28.28 7.27
CA ARG A 231 -8.84 -27.29 6.22
C ARG A 231 -8.31 -25.88 6.50
N ALA A 232 -7.91 -25.59 7.73
CA ALA A 232 -7.48 -24.26 8.14
C ALA A 232 -5.97 -24.09 7.99
N VAL A 233 -5.53 -22.90 7.62
CA VAL A 233 -4.12 -22.51 7.69
C VAL A 233 -3.80 -22.15 9.14
N GLN A 234 -2.82 -22.83 9.73
CA GLN A 234 -2.45 -22.67 11.14
C GLN A 234 -1.18 -21.83 11.26
N ASP A 235 -0.13 -22.21 10.54
CA ASP A 235 1.15 -21.56 10.59
C ASP A 235 1.60 -21.08 9.22
N LEU A 236 2.43 -20.04 9.23
CA LEU A 236 3.08 -19.49 8.06
C LEU A 236 4.58 -19.56 8.21
N GLN A 237 5.24 -19.68 7.07
CA GLN A 237 6.66 -19.60 6.92
C GLN A 237 6.97 -18.94 5.58
N PHE A 238 8.13 -18.30 5.44
CA PHE A 238 8.58 -17.78 4.15
C PHE A 238 9.86 -18.48 3.73
N ARG A 239 9.90 -18.90 2.47
CA ARG A 239 11.15 -19.21 1.78
C ARG A 239 11.79 -17.91 1.35
N VAL A 240 13.11 -17.81 1.51
CA VAL A 240 13.91 -16.61 1.24
C VAL A 240 15.16 -17.02 0.48
N ARG A 241 15.42 -16.33 -0.64
CA ARG A 241 16.64 -16.50 -1.46
C ARG A 241 17.12 -15.13 -1.95
N ARG A 242 18.40 -15.02 -2.30
CA ARG A 242 18.91 -13.87 -3.07
C ARG A 242 18.58 -14.06 -4.55
N LYS A 243 18.20 -13.00 -5.24
CA LYS A 243 18.01 -12.99 -6.69
C LYS A 243 19.36 -13.02 -7.42
N THR A 244 19.38 -13.69 -8.57
CA THR A 244 20.50 -13.69 -9.51
C THR A 244 20.06 -12.96 -10.79
N PRO A 245 20.77 -11.93 -11.29
CA PRO A 245 21.93 -11.25 -10.69
C PRO A 245 21.51 -10.26 -9.59
N LEU A 246 22.46 -9.94 -8.71
CA LEU A 246 22.33 -8.90 -7.70
C LEU A 246 21.82 -7.62 -8.37
N ARG A 247 20.73 -7.04 -7.88
CA ARG A 247 20.43 -5.64 -8.22
C ARG A 247 21.68 -4.85 -7.87
N VAL A 248 22.24 -4.14 -8.85
CA VAL A 248 23.30 -3.17 -8.61
C VAL A 248 22.79 -2.26 -7.49
N ALA A 249 23.54 -2.18 -6.39
CA ALA A 249 23.25 -1.25 -5.30
C ALA A 249 22.94 0.09 -5.96
N GLN A 250 21.71 0.58 -5.81
CA GLN A 250 21.38 1.83 -6.46
C GLN A 250 22.21 2.90 -5.76
N ASP A 251 23.06 3.59 -6.50
CA ASP A 251 24.00 4.58 -5.97
C ASP A 251 23.28 5.92 -5.70
N HIS A 252 22.11 5.84 -5.07
CA HIS A 252 21.31 7.00 -4.70
C HIS A 252 21.25 7.15 -3.18
N ALA A 253 21.47 8.39 -2.72
CA ALA A 253 21.31 8.73 -1.32
C ALA A 253 19.85 8.52 -0.88
N ILE A 254 19.66 8.13 0.38
CA ILE A 254 18.33 8.00 0.96
C ILE A 254 17.74 9.39 1.10
N ALA A 255 16.64 9.65 0.38
CA ALA A 255 15.90 10.89 0.53
C ALA A 255 15.33 10.98 1.96
N PRO A 256 15.56 12.09 2.69
CA PRO A 256 14.96 12.29 4.00
C PRO A 256 13.42 12.27 3.94
N VAL A 257 12.79 11.93 5.06
CA VAL A 257 11.32 11.93 5.14
C VAL A 257 10.78 13.35 4.97
N ASP A 258 9.84 13.54 4.03
CA ASP A 258 9.15 14.81 3.84
C ASP A 258 8.06 15.01 4.90
N LEU A 259 8.43 15.70 5.98
CA LEU A 259 7.52 15.99 7.09
C LEU A 259 6.69 17.26 6.86
N LYS A 260 7.10 18.13 5.93
CA LYS A 260 6.36 19.33 5.55
C LYS A 260 5.03 18.93 4.93
N THR A 261 5.07 18.06 3.92
CA THR A 261 3.88 17.60 3.22
C THR A 261 2.95 16.81 4.14
N ILE A 262 3.51 15.96 5.03
CA ILE A 262 2.71 15.24 6.04
C ILE A 262 2.02 16.23 6.98
N GLY A 263 2.74 17.21 7.52
CA GLY A 263 2.17 18.22 8.40
C GLY A 263 1.08 19.06 7.73
N ALA A 264 1.27 19.42 6.46
CA ALA A 264 0.26 20.12 5.68
C ALA A 264 -1.02 19.29 5.51
N ALA A 265 -0.88 17.99 5.20
CA ALA A 265 -2.03 17.08 5.09
C ALA A 265 -2.78 16.92 6.42
N ILE A 266 -2.06 16.79 7.54
CA ILE A 266 -2.66 16.70 8.89
C ILE A 266 -3.42 17.97 9.23
N LYS A 267 -2.82 19.14 8.99
CA LYS A 267 -3.48 20.44 9.18
C LYS A 267 -4.74 20.57 8.32
N ALA A 268 -4.76 19.94 7.15
CA ALA A 268 -5.91 19.89 6.28
C ALA A 268 -6.99 18.86 6.68
N GLY A 269 -6.84 18.19 7.84
CA GLY A 269 -7.83 17.26 8.38
C GLY A 269 -7.65 15.81 7.94
N VAL A 270 -6.50 15.45 7.36
CA VAL A 270 -6.17 14.06 6.99
C VAL A 270 -5.48 13.38 8.17
N ALA A 271 -5.96 12.21 8.59
CA ALA A 271 -5.30 11.44 9.64
C ALA A 271 -3.83 11.11 9.25
N GLN A 272 -2.91 11.13 10.22
CA GLN A 272 -1.48 10.98 9.96
C GLN A 272 -1.13 9.70 9.19
N ASP A 273 -1.69 8.56 9.58
CA ASP A 273 -1.47 7.27 8.91
C ASP A 273 -2.01 7.24 7.48
N ARG A 274 -3.00 8.09 7.16
CA ARG A 274 -3.53 8.30 5.81
C ARG A 274 -2.62 9.24 5.03
N ALA A 275 -2.18 10.34 5.62
CA ALA A 275 -1.23 11.27 5.01
C ALA A 275 0.06 10.57 4.58
N GLU A 276 0.66 9.76 5.46
CA GLU A 276 1.84 8.94 5.13
C GLU A 276 1.59 8.00 3.93
N ARG A 277 0.43 7.33 3.90
CA ARG A 277 0.06 6.42 2.81
C ARG A 277 -0.17 7.14 1.49
N ILE A 278 -0.77 8.32 1.53
CA ILE A 278 -1.00 9.15 0.34
C ILE A 278 0.34 9.66 -0.18
N LEU A 279 1.20 10.20 0.69
CA LEU A 279 2.55 10.63 0.32
C LEU A 279 3.35 9.50 -0.33
N ALA A 280 3.34 8.31 0.26
CA ALA A 280 4.09 7.17 -0.25
C ALA A 280 3.51 6.56 -1.54
N LYS A 281 2.26 6.89 -1.90
CA LYS A 281 1.60 6.44 -3.14
C LYS A 281 1.75 7.45 -4.28
N TYR A 282 1.56 8.74 -4.01
CA TYR A 282 1.50 9.78 -5.05
C TYR A 282 2.74 10.69 -5.09
N GLY A 283 3.60 10.62 -4.06
CA GLY A 283 4.79 11.47 -3.94
C GLY A 283 4.51 12.85 -3.35
N ALA A 284 5.57 13.51 -2.88
CA ALA A 284 5.49 14.81 -2.19
C ALA A 284 4.89 15.90 -3.09
N ARG A 285 5.39 16.01 -4.32
CA ARG A 285 4.92 17.05 -5.26
C ARG A 285 3.43 16.96 -5.56
N ALA A 286 2.94 15.77 -5.92
CA ALA A 286 1.52 15.60 -6.25
C ALA A 286 0.63 15.98 -5.05
N LEU A 287 1.04 15.56 -3.85
CA LEU A 287 0.32 15.84 -2.62
C LEU A 287 0.35 17.33 -2.26
N ASP A 288 1.51 18.00 -2.36
CA ASP A 288 1.63 19.44 -2.14
C ASP A 288 0.73 20.25 -3.10
N GLU A 289 0.74 19.92 -4.39
CA GLU A 289 -0.08 20.60 -5.39
C GLU A 289 -1.59 20.35 -5.14
N ALA A 290 -1.97 19.11 -4.80
CA ALA A 290 -3.36 18.78 -4.48
C ALA A 290 -3.84 19.46 -3.18
N LEU A 291 -2.98 19.58 -2.17
CA LEU A 291 -3.27 20.33 -0.95
C LEU A 291 -3.44 21.83 -1.23
N ALA A 292 -2.61 22.41 -2.10
CA ALA A 292 -2.75 23.80 -2.52
C ALA A 292 -4.07 24.04 -3.27
N ALA A 293 -4.43 23.16 -4.21
CA ALA A 293 -5.71 23.22 -4.91
C ALA A 293 -6.91 23.10 -3.96
N MET A 294 -6.83 22.22 -2.96
CA MET A 294 -7.87 22.11 -1.93
C MET A 294 -7.95 23.35 -1.03
N GLY A 295 -6.82 23.99 -0.70
CA GLY A 295 -6.78 25.25 0.02
C GLY A 295 -7.52 26.37 -0.72
N GLN A 296 -7.22 26.55 -2.01
CA GLN A 296 -7.90 27.52 -2.88
C GLN A 296 -9.41 27.27 -2.94
N ARG A 297 -9.84 26.00 -2.95
CA ARG A 297 -11.25 25.64 -2.93
C ARG A 297 -11.97 26.04 -1.63
N HIS A 298 -11.26 26.02 -0.51
CA HIS A 298 -11.80 26.40 0.80
C HIS A 298 -11.99 27.93 0.91
N GLU A 299 -11.20 28.70 0.16
CA GLU A 299 -11.29 30.16 0.09
C GLU A 299 -12.38 30.67 -0.86
N GLN A 300 -13.04 29.78 -1.63
CA GLN A 300 -14.13 30.14 -2.55
C GLN A 300 -15.51 30.00 -1.87
N PRO A 301 -16.17 31.09 -1.47
CA PRO A 301 -17.43 31.05 -0.73
C PRO A 301 -18.64 30.59 -1.57
N ASN A 302 -18.52 30.61 -2.90
CA ASN A 302 -19.61 30.34 -3.84
C ASN A 302 -19.85 28.84 -4.13
N LEU A 303 -19.15 27.93 -3.45
CA LEU A 303 -19.19 26.51 -3.77
C LEU A 303 -19.32 25.66 -2.48
N ASP A 304 -20.05 24.56 -2.54
CA ASP A 304 -20.40 23.71 -1.38
C ASP A 304 -19.19 23.34 -0.49
N PRO A 305 -19.30 23.38 0.85
CA PRO A 305 -18.19 23.03 1.73
C PRO A 305 -17.62 21.62 1.48
N VAL A 306 -16.29 21.50 1.51
CA VAL A 306 -15.62 20.20 1.43
C VAL A 306 -15.92 19.39 2.69
N ARG A 307 -16.89 18.46 2.60
CA ARG A 307 -17.36 17.65 3.74
C ARG A 307 -16.35 16.62 4.24
N SER A 308 -15.45 16.17 3.36
CA SER A 308 -14.40 15.19 3.69
C SER A 308 -13.11 15.58 2.96
N PRO A 309 -12.19 16.29 3.65
CA PRO A 309 -10.92 16.71 3.07
C PRO A 309 -10.13 15.55 2.48
N GLU A 310 -10.08 14.40 3.17
CA GLU A 310 -9.39 13.20 2.68
C GLU A 310 -9.96 12.70 1.34
N LYS A 311 -11.29 12.52 1.22
CA LYS A 311 -11.90 12.01 -0.01
C LYS A 311 -11.71 12.96 -1.18
N TYR A 312 -11.80 14.26 -0.91
CA TYR A 312 -11.60 15.28 -1.92
C TYR A 312 -10.14 15.30 -2.39
N LEU A 313 -9.18 15.27 -1.47
CA LEU A 313 -7.75 15.19 -1.77
C LEU A 313 -7.41 13.94 -2.58
N LEU A 314 -7.99 12.78 -2.24
CA LEU A 314 -7.83 11.55 -3.03
C LEU A 314 -8.40 11.70 -4.44
N THR A 315 -9.56 12.34 -4.60
CA THR A 315 -10.17 12.59 -5.92
C THR A 315 -9.26 13.49 -6.78
N LEU A 316 -8.67 14.52 -6.18
CA LEU A 316 -7.69 15.40 -6.83
C LEU A 316 -6.46 14.60 -7.28
N LEU A 317 -5.90 13.77 -6.42
CA LEU A 317 -4.72 12.96 -6.74
C LEU A 317 -5.01 11.87 -7.78
N GLU A 318 -6.18 11.25 -7.73
CA GLU A 318 -6.63 10.25 -8.69
C GLU A 318 -6.95 10.85 -10.07
N SER A 319 -7.19 12.16 -10.15
CA SER A 319 -7.35 12.85 -11.44
C SER A 319 -6.07 12.87 -12.28
N GLY A 320 -4.91 12.60 -11.67
CA GLY A 320 -3.60 12.60 -12.35
C GLY A 320 -3.11 13.99 -12.77
N GLN A 321 -3.77 15.06 -12.32
CA GLN A 321 -3.43 16.45 -12.69
C GLN A 321 -2.19 17.00 -11.95
N PHE A 322 -1.70 16.29 -10.93
CA PHE A 322 -0.66 16.74 -10.01
C PHE A 322 0.53 15.80 -10.02
N GLY A 323 1.75 16.33 -9.89
CA GLY A 323 2.95 15.54 -9.65
C GLY A 323 3.81 15.16 -10.84
N GLU A 324 3.51 15.57 -12.08
CA GLU A 324 4.41 15.45 -13.24
C GLU A 324 4.86 16.83 -13.76
N LEU A 325 6.17 16.98 -14.04
CA LEU A 325 6.68 18.13 -14.81
C LEU A 325 6.30 17.71 -16.21
N LYS A 326 5.29 18.36 -16.80
CA LYS A 326 4.97 18.17 -18.21
C LYS A 326 6.27 18.36 -19.00
N ALA A 327 6.91 17.27 -19.44
CA ALA A 327 7.56 17.29 -20.75
C ALA A 327 6.50 17.84 -21.73
N PRO A 328 6.87 18.72 -22.68
CA PRO A 328 5.91 19.30 -23.61
C PRO A 328 5.08 18.16 -24.14
N ALA A 329 3.78 18.19 -23.82
CA ALA A 329 2.91 17.07 -24.03
C ALA A 329 3.05 16.66 -25.50
N ALA A 330 3.61 15.47 -25.75
CA ALA A 330 3.16 14.73 -26.91
C ALA A 330 1.65 14.65 -26.69
N VAL A 331 0.92 15.39 -27.51
CA VAL A 331 -0.52 15.60 -27.39
C VAL A 331 -1.14 14.22 -27.28
N ALA A 332 -1.50 13.81 -26.06
CA ALA A 332 -2.38 12.68 -25.88
C ALA A 332 -3.62 13.03 -26.71
N PRO A 333 -4.07 12.16 -27.64
CA PRO A 333 -5.24 12.46 -28.44
C PRO A 333 -6.37 12.81 -27.47
N LYS A 334 -6.96 14.00 -27.64
CA LYS A 334 -8.10 14.44 -26.86
C LYS A 334 -9.10 13.30 -26.86
N ARG A 335 -9.37 12.72 -25.69
CA ARG A 335 -10.39 11.68 -25.58
C ARG A 335 -11.72 12.36 -25.92
N PRO A 336 -12.61 11.77 -26.74
CA PRO A 336 -13.85 12.42 -27.18
C PRO A 336 -14.88 12.70 -26.05
N TYR A 337 -14.53 12.40 -24.80
CA TYR A 337 -15.39 12.56 -23.63
C TYR A 337 -14.63 13.29 -22.51
N ASP A 338 -14.96 14.55 -22.26
CA ASP A 338 -14.35 15.38 -21.22
C ASP A 338 -15.16 15.38 -19.90
N SER A 339 -16.35 14.76 -19.89
CA SER A 339 -17.23 14.71 -18.71
C SER A 339 -17.75 13.32 -18.37
N LYS A 340 -18.01 13.08 -17.07
CA LYS A 340 -18.65 11.87 -16.54
C LYS A 340 -20.01 11.60 -17.21
N VAL A 341 -20.73 12.65 -17.59
CA VAL A 341 -22.03 12.56 -18.28
C VAL A 341 -21.88 12.02 -19.69
N GLN A 342 -20.90 12.51 -20.45
CA GLN A 342 -20.60 12.00 -21.80
C GLN A 342 -20.15 10.54 -21.74
N ARG A 343 -19.30 10.18 -20.77
CA ARG A 343 -18.86 8.79 -20.59
C ARG A 343 -20.03 7.84 -20.29
N LEU A 344 -20.97 8.24 -19.44
CA LEU A 344 -22.18 7.46 -19.14
C LEU A 344 -23.05 7.26 -20.39
N LYS A 345 -23.23 8.28 -21.21
CA LYS A 345 -23.97 8.18 -22.49
C LYS A 345 -23.30 7.21 -23.47
N LEU A 346 -21.97 7.27 -23.61
CA LEU A 346 -21.24 6.34 -24.48
C LEU A 346 -21.32 4.89 -23.98
N ILE A 347 -21.27 4.67 -22.67
CA ILE A 347 -21.48 3.34 -22.07
C ILE A 347 -22.89 2.82 -22.36
N GLU A 348 -23.91 3.68 -22.25
CA GLU A 348 -25.29 3.32 -22.57
C GLU A 348 -25.45 2.92 -24.05
N GLN A 349 -24.86 3.71 -24.96
CA GLN A 349 -24.84 3.43 -26.40
C GLN A 349 -24.08 2.13 -26.74
N PHE A 350 -22.94 1.89 -26.08
CA PHE A 350 -22.17 0.64 -26.22
C PHE A 350 -23.05 -0.57 -25.89
N PHE A 351 -23.73 -0.55 -24.73
CA PHE A 351 -24.60 -1.66 -24.33
C PHE A 351 -25.86 -1.76 -25.19
N ALA A 352 -26.39 -0.66 -25.72
CA ALA A 352 -27.48 -0.70 -26.68
C ALA A 352 -27.06 -1.41 -27.97
N GLY A 353 -25.87 -1.11 -28.50
CA GLY A 353 -25.30 -1.78 -29.66
C GLY A 353 -25.06 -3.27 -29.42
N LYS A 354 -24.46 -3.64 -28.29
CA LYS A 354 -24.24 -5.06 -27.93
C LYS A 354 -25.55 -5.83 -27.77
N ARG A 355 -26.60 -5.22 -27.23
CA ARG A 355 -27.93 -5.84 -27.17
C ARG A 355 -28.54 -6.02 -28.56
N ALA A 356 -28.37 -5.06 -29.46
CA ALA A 356 -28.84 -5.17 -30.84
C ALA A 356 -28.12 -6.30 -31.58
N GLU A 357 -26.81 -6.43 -31.41
CA GLU A 357 -25.98 -7.51 -31.97
C GLU A 357 -26.45 -8.89 -31.48
N LEU A 358 -26.60 -9.07 -30.17
CA LEU A 358 -27.12 -10.32 -29.59
C LEU A 358 -28.56 -10.61 -30.04
N ASN A 359 -29.37 -9.57 -30.23
CA ASN A 359 -30.74 -9.72 -30.69
C ASN A 359 -30.80 -10.15 -32.15
N ALA A 360 -29.97 -9.56 -33.01
CA ALA A 360 -29.84 -9.97 -34.42
C ALA A 360 -29.34 -11.42 -34.52
N MET A 361 -28.25 -11.73 -33.80
CA MET A 361 -27.70 -13.09 -33.71
C MET A 361 -28.77 -14.10 -33.26
N PHE A 362 -29.57 -13.76 -32.24
CA PHE A 362 -30.66 -14.63 -31.79
C PHE A 362 -31.77 -14.81 -32.83
N GLN A 363 -32.09 -13.78 -33.62
CA GLN A 363 -33.13 -13.87 -34.66
C GLN A 363 -32.67 -14.64 -35.90
N GLU A 364 -31.36 -14.67 -36.17
CA GLU A 364 -30.78 -15.47 -37.26
C GLU A 364 -30.69 -16.96 -36.95
N MET A 365 -30.80 -17.35 -35.67
CA MET A 365 -30.87 -18.77 -35.26
C MET A 365 -32.17 -19.43 -35.73
N SER A 366 -32.11 -20.74 -35.98
CA SER A 366 -33.31 -21.52 -36.30
C SER A 366 -34.30 -21.57 -35.12
N GLU A 367 -35.59 -21.80 -35.41
CA GLU A 367 -36.63 -21.86 -34.36
C GLU A 367 -36.33 -22.90 -33.27
N SER A 368 -35.71 -24.03 -33.63
CA SER A 368 -35.33 -25.08 -32.68
C SER A 368 -34.20 -24.63 -31.74
N GLU A 369 -33.21 -23.91 -32.25
CA GLU A 369 -32.09 -23.35 -31.47
C GLU A 369 -32.56 -22.21 -30.57
N GLN A 370 -33.44 -21.33 -31.07
CA GLN A 370 -34.04 -20.28 -30.27
C GLN A 370 -34.79 -20.87 -29.07
N GLN A 371 -35.57 -21.93 -29.29
CA GLN A 371 -36.31 -22.60 -28.23
C GLN A 371 -35.38 -23.32 -27.23
N ALA A 372 -34.27 -23.90 -27.70
CA ALA A 372 -33.26 -24.50 -26.83
C ALA A 372 -32.59 -23.46 -25.91
N TRP A 373 -32.27 -22.28 -26.43
CA TRP A 373 -31.71 -21.18 -25.63
C TRP A 373 -32.70 -20.62 -24.62
N ILE A 374 -33.98 -20.50 -24.98
CA ILE A 374 -35.05 -20.10 -24.05
C ILE A 374 -35.19 -21.12 -22.92
N GLY A 375 -35.13 -22.42 -23.24
CA GLY A 375 -35.16 -23.50 -22.25
C GLY A 375 -34.01 -23.40 -21.26
N ARG A 376 -32.77 -23.32 -21.75
CA ARG A 376 -31.58 -23.15 -20.90
C ARG A 376 -31.65 -21.90 -20.02
N PHE A 377 -32.15 -20.80 -20.56
CA PHE A 377 -32.35 -19.58 -19.78
C PHE A 377 -33.38 -19.77 -18.66
N ALA A 378 -34.45 -20.53 -18.88
CA ALA A 378 -35.44 -20.84 -17.85
C ALA A 378 -34.84 -21.66 -16.69
N ASP A 379 -33.95 -22.60 -17.01
CA ASP A 379 -33.36 -23.52 -16.03
C ASP A 379 -32.20 -22.90 -15.25
N GLU A 380 -31.30 -22.19 -15.93
CA GLU A 380 -30.02 -21.76 -15.39
C GLU A 380 -29.85 -20.22 -15.31
N GLY A 381 -30.56 -19.49 -16.18
CA GLY A 381 -30.32 -18.07 -16.42
C GLY A 381 -31.27 -17.10 -15.70
N LEU A 382 -32.37 -17.60 -15.10
CA LEU A 382 -33.34 -16.74 -14.43
C LEU A 382 -32.79 -16.19 -13.10
N PRO A 383 -32.76 -14.86 -12.91
CA PRO A 383 -32.29 -14.26 -11.68
C PRO A 383 -33.24 -14.57 -10.52
N ASN A 384 -32.73 -14.56 -9.28
CA ASN A 384 -33.52 -14.77 -8.07
C ASN A 384 -34.39 -13.54 -7.71
N ASN A 385 -35.20 -13.08 -8.66
CA ASN A 385 -36.12 -11.95 -8.53
C ASN A 385 -37.52 -12.38 -8.98
N ASP A 386 -38.46 -12.38 -8.03
CA ASP A 386 -39.83 -12.85 -8.24
C ASP A 386 -40.59 -12.09 -9.34
N ALA A 387 -40.30 -10.80 -9.53
CA ALA A 387 -40.95 -10.00 -10.57
C ALA A 387 -40.52 -10.43 -11.98
N VAL A 388 -39.24 -10.75 -12.17
CA VAL A 388 -38.71 -11.22 -13.45
C VAL A 388 -39.19 -12.64 -13.74
N LYS A 389 -39.13 -13.54 -12.75
CA LYS A 389 -39.62 -14.93 -12.87
C LYS A 389 -41.10 -14.98 -13.25
N LYS A 390 -41.97 -14.27 -12.51
CA LYS A 390 -43.42 -14.21 -12.82
C LYS A 390 -43.68 -13.60 -14.20
N THR A 391 -42.89 -12.60 -14.61
CA THR A 391 -43.06 -11.95 -15.91
C THR A 391 -42.61 -12.85 -17.06
N PHE A 392 -41.53 -13.63 -16.88
CA PHE A 392 -41.09 -14.63 -17.85
C PHE A 392 -42.13 -15.73 -18.05
N LEU A 393 -42.72 -16.26 -16.97
CA LEU A 393 -43.79 -17.27 -17.09
C LEU A 393 -45.02 -16.77 -17.87
N ARG A 394 -45.33 -15.48 -17.78
CA ARG A 394 -46.49 -14.89 -18.45
C ARG A 394 -46.23 -14.44 -19.89
N LYS A 395 -45.07 -13.84 -20.16
CA LYS A 395 -44.76 -13.14 -21.42
C LYS A 395 -43.47 -13.62 -22.09
N GLY A 396 -42.79 -14.61 -21.53
CA GLY A 396 -41.52 -15.14 -22.02
C GLY A 396 -40.44 -14.08 -22.16
N ILE A 397 -39.53 -14.30 -23.10
CA ILE A 397 -38.47 -13.36 -23.46
C ILE A 397 -38.97 -12.15 -24.26
N ALA A 398 -40.25 -12.09 -24.66
CA ALA A 398 -40.83 -10.94 -25.34
C ALA A 398 -41.09 -9.75 -24.38
N SER A 399 -41.00 -9.97 -23.07
CA SER A 399 -41.15 -8.91 -22.08
C SER A 399 -39.97 -7.92 -22.09
N PRO A 400 -40.20 -6.60 -22.03
CA PRO A 400 -39.14 -5.58 -22.02
C PRO A 400 -38.25 -5.65 -20.77
N ILE A 401 -38.70 -6.29 -19.70
CA ILE A 401 -37.92 -6.47 -18.46
C ILE A 401 -37.12 -7.78 -18.51
N VAL A 402 -37.60 -8.78 -19.27
CA VAL A 402 -36.96 -10.10 -19.35
C VAL A 402 -35.96 -10.18 -20.50
N ARG A 403 -36.27 -9.54 -21.64
CA ARG A 403 -35.41 -9.51 -22.84
C ARG A 403 -33.97 -9.09 -22.53
N PRO A 404 -33.69 -8.01 -21.78
CA PRO A 404 -32.31 -7.60 -21.51
C PRO A 404 -31.55 -8.61 -20.64
N VAL A 405 -32.25 -9.29 -19.73
CA VAL A 405 -31.67 -10.33 -18.86
C VAL A 405 -31.32 -11.56 -19.67
N PHE A 406 -32.22 -11.99 -20.57
CA PHE A 406 -31.99 -13.07 -21.52
C PHE A 406 -30.80 -12.77 -22.44
N LEU A 407 -30.74 -11.58 -23.03
CA LEU A 407 -29.62 -11.19 -23.90
C LEU A 407 -28.29 -11.18 -23.14
N LYS A 408 -28.28 -10.71 -21.88
CA LYS A 408 -27.07 -10.81 -21.05
C LYS A 408 -26.63 -12.26 -20.83
N TYR A 409 -27.57 -13.16 -20.54
CA TYR A 409 -27.28 -14.59 -20.41
C TYR A 409 -26.69 -15.18 -21.71
N LEU A 410 -27.31 -14.87 -22.86
CA LEU A 410 -26.82 -15.29 -24.17
C LEU A 410 -25.40 -14.76 -24.46
N GLY A 411 -25.16 -13.48 -24.18
CA GLY A 411 -23.84 -12.86 -24.36
C GLY A 411 -22.76 -13.52 -23.50
N ASN A 412 -23.07 -13.86 -22.25
CA ASN A 412 -22.12 -14.58 -21.38
C ASN A 412 -21.80 -16.00 -21.87
N ALA A 413 -22.67 -16.61 -22.67
CA ALA A 413 -22.46 -17.96 -23.20
C ALA A 413 -21.70 -17.96 -24.54
N VAL A 414 -21.79 -16.86 -25.31
CA VAL A 414 -21.27 -16.80 -26.69
C VAL A 414 -20.01 -15.91 -26.82
N TRP A 415 -19.85 -14.92 -25.95
CA TRP A 415 -18.70 -14.01 -25.98
C TRP A 415 -17.69 -14.29 -24.87
N GLU A 416 -16.46 -13.81 -25.09
CA GLU A 416 -15.35 -13.95 -24.14
C GLU A 416 -15.62 -13.23 -22.81
N GLU A 417 -14.96 -13.71 -21.75
CA GLU A 417 -15.09 -13.14 -20.42
C GLU A 417 -14.66 -11.66 -20.41
N GLY A 418 -15.54 -10.78 -19.95
CA GLY A 418 -15.28 -9.33 -19.87
C GLY A 418 -15.93 -8.48 -20.96
N TRP A 419 -16.68 -9.06 -21.91
CA TRP A 419 -17.47 -8.32 -22.90
C TRP A 419 -18.44 -7.29 -22.28
N ASP A 420 -18.88 -7.53 -21.03
CA ASP A 420 -19.78 -6.67 -20.29
C ASP A 420 -19.09 -5.47 -19.59
N LYS A 421 -17.83 -5.21 -19.92
CA LYS A 421 -17.02 -4.08 -19.42
C LYS A 421 -16.36 -3.33 -20.59
N PRO A 422 -16.91 -2.18 -21.02
CA PRO A 422 -16.32 -1.43 -22.14
C PRO A 422 -14.93 -0.89 -21.78
N SER A 423 -13.97 -1.09 -22.67
CA SER A 423 -12.65 -0.46 -22.62
C SER A 423 -12.70 1.00 -23.08
N ASP A 424 -11.63 1.76 -22.83
CA ASP A 424 -11.54 3.14 -23.33
C ASP A 424 -11.53 3.18 -24.88
N THR A 425 -11.02 2.13 -25.54
CA THR A 425 -11.03 2.00 -27.00
C THR A 425 -12.44 1.77 -27.53
N ASP A 426 -13.23 0.91 -26.88
CA ASP A 426 -14.63 0.65 -27.26
C ASP A 426 -15.48 1.92 -27.22
N LEU A 427 -15.26 2.76 -26.20
CA LEU A 427 -15.99 4.02 -26.05
C LEU A 427 -15.60 5.04 -27.12
N VAL A 428 -14.34 5.02 -27.58
CA VAL A 428 -13.89 5.86 -28.70
C VAL A 428 -14.55 5.41 -30.00
N GLU A 429 -14.62 4.10 -30.26
CA GLU A 429 -15.30 3.59 -31.45
C GLU A 429 -16.80 3.93 -31.47
N VAL A 430 -17.47 3.83 -30.32
CA VAL A 430 -18.88 4.24 -30.19
C VAL A 430 -19.04 5.74 -30.43
N ALA A 431 -18.12 6.57 -29.90
CA ALA A 431 -18.13 8.02 -30.13
C ALA A 431 -17.99 8.34 -31.64
N MET A 432 -17.02 7.73 -32.31
CA MET A 432 -16.79 7.91 -33.76
C MET A 432 -18.01 7.51 -34.59
N ARG A 433 -18.68 6.40 -34.25
CA ARG A 433 -19.92 5.97 -34.93
C ARG A 433 -21.09 6.91 -34.66
N SER A 434 -21.18 7.47 -33.45
CA SER A 434 -22.23 8.42 -33.10
C SER A 434 -22.08 9.77 -33.83
N GLU A 435 -20.85 10.23 -34.05
CA GLU A 435 -20.55 11.44 -34.81
C GLU A 435 -20.83 11.24 -36.31
N ALA A 436 -20.48 10.08 -36.87
CA ALA A 436 -20.76 9.75 -38.27
C ALA A 436 -22.26 9.63 -38.59
N ASN A 437 -23.09 9.25 -37.62
CA ASN A 437 -24.57 9.21 -37.78
C ASN A 437 -25.25 10.56 -37.51
N SER A 438 -24.50 11.57 -37.05
CA SER A 438 -25.00 12.92 -36.76
C SER A 438 -24.69 13.94 -37.87
N GLN A 439 -23.95 13.50 -38.90
CA GLN A 439 -23.73 14.20 -40.17
C GLN A 439 -24.62 13.57 -41.25
#